data_AF-A0AAN7PQJ5-F1
#
_entry.id   AF-A0AAN7PQJ5-F1
#
_cell.length_a   1.000
_cell.length_b   1.000
_cell.length_c   1.000
_cell.angle_alpha   90.00
_cell.angle_beta   90.00
_cell.angle_gamma   90.00
#
_symmetry.space_group_name_H-M   'P 1'
#
loop_
_entity.id
_entity.type
_entity.pdbx_description
1 polymer ?
#
loop_
_entity_poly.entity_id
_entity_poly.type
_entity_poly.pdbx_seq_one_letter_code
_entity_poly.pdbx_strand_id
1 'polypeptide(L)'
;MQTVNSSDRSGYESLLRVYRESDLSQEKTRILGALASCPDPNITLEVLNFILSPQVRSQDAIFGLASHEGCETAWTWLKEKWEIILETYGSGYLITRFVSAIVSPFSSFDKAKEVKDFFST
;
A
#
# COMPACT_ATOMS: atom_id res chain seq x y z
N MET A 1 2.26 6.08 -13.51
CA MET A 1 2.11 6.65 -12.15
C MET A 1 3.32 7.44 -11.67
N GLN A 2 4.53 7.24 -12.24
CA GLN A 2 5.74 7.96 -11.81
C GLN A 2 5.70 9.49 -11.94
N THR A 3 4.92 10.03 -12.90
CA THR A 3 4.76 11.47 -13.10
C THR A 3 3.54 12.06 -12.39
N VAL A 4 2.67 11.21 -11.83
CA VAL A 4 1.45 11.61 -11.14
C VAL A 4 1.82 12.17 -9.77
N ASN A 5 1.18 13.28 -9.39
CA ASN A 5 1.39 13.94 -8.10
C ASN A 5 0.11 14.66 -7.65
N SER A 6 0.14 15.29 -6.48
CA SER A 6 -1.04 15.99 -5.93
C SER A 6 -1.62 17.09 -6.84
N SER A 7 -0.80 17.68 -7.73
CA SER A 7 -1.21 18.76 -8.63
C SER A 7 -1.69 18.25 -10.00
N ASP A 8 -1.18 17.11 -10.47
CA ASP A 8 -1.68 16.40 -11.66
C ASP A 8 -1.98 14.93 -11.33
N ARG A 9 -3.27 14.71 -11.04
CA ARG A 9 -3.83 13.42 -10.60
C ARG A 9 -4.53 12.65 -11.71
N SER A 10 -4.48 13.15 -12.96
CA SER A 10 -5.26 12.61 -14.08
C SER A 10 -5.04 11.11 -14.30
N GLY A 11 -3.79 10.65 -14.20
CA GLY A 11 -3.44 9.23 -14.32
C GLY A 11 -3.97 8.37 -13.16
N TYR A 12 -3.98 8.89 -11.94
CA TYR A 12 -4.53 8.22 -10.76
C TYR A 12 -6.04 8.00 -10.91
N GLU A 13 -6.77 9.08 -11.20
CA GLU A 13 -8.23 9.03 -11.34
C GLU A 13 -8.67 8.14 -12.51
N SER A 14 -7.92 8.17 -13.61
CA SER A 14 -8.18 7.31 -14.77
C SER A 14 -8.03 5.83 -14.43
N LEU A 15 -6.96 5.45 -13.73
CA LEU A 15 -6.74 4.07 -13.29
C LEU A 15 -7.79 3.62 -12.27
N LEU A 16 -8.15 4.47 -11.31
CA LEU A 16 -9.23 4.16 -10.35
C LEU A 16 -10.57 3.95 -11.03
N ARG A 17 -10.88 4.75 -12.05
CA ARG A 17 -12.09 4.57 -12.86
C ARG A 17 -12.07 3.21 -13.56
N VAL A 18 -10.96 2.85 -14.22
CA VAL A 18 -10.83 1.53 -14.88
C VAL A 18 -10.93 0.39 -13.85
N TYR A 19 -10.38 0.56 -12.65
CA TYR A 19 -10.51 -0.44 -11.58
C TYR A 19 -11.97 -0.71 -11.21
N ARG A 20 -12.77 0.36 -11.10
CA ARG A 20 -14.19 0.29 -10.72
C ARG A 20 -15.07 -0.25 -11.84
N GLU A 21 -14.73 0.05 -13.09
CA GLU A 21 -15.47 -0.39 -14.28
C GLU A 21 -15.11 -1.83 -14.72
N SER A 22 -13.95 -2.34 -14.31
CA SER A 22 -13.50 -3.68 -14.72
C SER A 22 -14.14 -4.78 -13.88
N ASP A 23 -14.60 -5.85 -14.54
CA ASP A 23 -15.00 -7.11 -13.89
C ASP A 23 -13.86 -8.14 -13.84
N LEU A 24 -12.73 -7.86 -14.50
CA LEU A 24 -11.62 -8.80 -14.63
C LEU A 24 -10.69 -8.71 -13.42
N SER A 25 -10.61 -9.79 -12.64
CA SER A 25 -9.75 -9.88 -11.45
C SER A 25 -8.28 -9.59 -11.76
N GLN A 26 -7.74 -10.11 -12.86
CA GLN A 26 -6.35 -9.85 -13.25
C GLN A 26 -6.10 -8.36 -13.55
N GLU A 27 -7.07 -7.69 -14.15
CA GLU A 27 -6.94 -6.28 -14.50
C GLU A 27 -6.98 -5.41 -13.25
N LYS A 28 -7.87 -5.72 -12.30
CA LYS A 28 -7.89 -5.07 -10.98
C LYS A 28 -6.53 -5.18 -10.28
N THR A 29 -5.94 -6.38 -10.27
CA THR A 29 -4.61 -6.60 -9.68
C THR A 29 -3.51 -5.78 -10.38
N ARG A 30 -3.51 -5.73 -11.72
CA ARG A 30 -2.55 -4.90 -12.47
C ARG A 30 -2.68 -3.42 -12.12
N ILE A 31 -3.91 -2.93 -11.99
CA ILE A 31 -4.17 -1.53 -11.66
C ILE A 31 -3.70 -1.23 -10.24
N LEU A 32 -3.96 -2.09 -9.25
CA LEU A 32 -3.44 -1.90 -7.89
C LEU A 32 -1.91 -1.79 -7.88
N GLY A 33 -1.21 -2.66 -8.61
CA GLY A 33 0.25 -2.59 -8.77
C GLY A 33 0.71 -1.29 -9.46
N ALA A 34 -0.02 -0.83 -10.48
CA ALA A 34 0.28 0.44 -11.12
C ALA A 34 0.12 1.61 -10.14
N LEU A 35 -0.98 1.65 -9.38
CA LEU A 35 -1.26 2.67 -8.36
C LEU A 35 -0.16 2.73 -7.30
N ALA A 36 0.32 1.58 -6.83
CA ALA A 36 1.38 1.46 -5.82
C ALA A 36 2.74 2.03 -6.25
N SER A 37 2.95 2.26 -7.55
CA SER A 37 4.20 2.81 -8.09
C SER A 37 4.27 4.34 -8.09
N CYS A 38 3.29 5.03 -7.48
CA CYS A 38 3.32 6.49 -7.40
C CYS A 38 4.34 6.94 -6.33
N PRO A 39 5.27 7.86 -6.65
CA PRO A 39 6.24 8.37 -5.69
C PRO A 39 5.68 9.51 -4.81
N ASP A 40 4.53 10.10 -5.18
CA ASP A 40 3.92 11.18 -4.43
C ASP A 40 3.36 10.66 -3.09
N PRO A 41 3.78 11.23 -1.93
CA PRO A 41 3.33 10.77 -0.63
C PRO A 41 1.81 10.87 -0.41
N ASN A 42 1.15 11.90 -0.95
CA ASN A 42 -0.28 12.08 -0.77
C ASN A 42 -1.06 11.02 -1.56
N ILE A 43 -0.65 10.79 -2.82
CA ILE A 43 -1.27 9.74 -3.65
C ILE A 43 -0.97 8.36 -3.08
N THR A 44 0.25 8.12 -2.56
CA THR A 44 0.60 6.87 -1.87
C THR A 44 -0.35 6.60 -0.71
N LEU A 45 -0.59 7.60 0.15
CA LEU A 45 -1.48 7.47 1.29
C LEU A 45 -2.93 7.14 0.84
N GLU A 46 -3.40 7.78 -0.23
CA GLU A 46 -4.72 7.47 -0.79
C GLU A 46 -4.82 6.05 -1.34
N VAL A 47 -3.79 5.56 -2.04
CA VAL A 47 -3.72 4.17 -2.54
C VAL A 47 -3.75 3.18 -1.37
N LEU A 48 -2.97 3.44 -0.32
CA LEU A 48 -2.94 2.61 0.89
C LEU A 48 -4.29 2.57 1.61
N ASN A 49 -4.98 3.71 1.70
CA ASN A 49 -6.34 3.73 2.25
C ASN A 49 -7.34 3.03 1.32
N PHE A 50 -7.17 3.13 0.01
CA PHE A 50 -8.02 2.46 -0.97
C PHE A 50 -7.93 0.93 -0.87
N ILE A 51 -6.73 0.36 -0.69
CA ILE A 51 -6.56 -1.11 -0.58
C ILE A 51 -7.17 -1.73 0.68
N LEU A 52 -7.42 -0.92 1.72
CA LEU A 52 -8.17 -1.36 2.91
C LEU A 52 -9.67 -1.02 2.82
N SER A 53 -10.11 -0.36 1.77
CA SER A 53 -11.52 -0.04 1.60
C SER A 53 -12.33 -1.27 1.15
N PRO A 54 -13.65 -1.29 1.39
CA PRO A 54 -14.53 -2.39 0.91
C PRO A 54 -14.55 -2.57 -0.61
N GLN A 55 -14.01 -1.62 -1.39
CA GLN A 55 -13.92 -1.74 -2.85
C GLN A 55 -12.85 -2.75 -3.29
N VAL A 56 -11.86 -3.03 -2.44
CA VAL A 56 -10.76 -3.95 -2.73
C VAL A 56 -10.96 -5.23 -1.92
N ARG A 57 -10.92 -6.38 -2.61
CA ARG A 57 -10.95 -7.67 -1.93
C ARG A 57 -9.73 -7.80 -1.03
N SER A 58 -9.91 -8.29 0.19
CA SER A 58 -8.83 -8.38 1.18
C SER A 58 -7.58 -9.10 0.64
N GLN A 59 -7.77 -10.18 -0.14
CA GLN A 59 -6.67 -10.92 -0.76
C GLN A 59 -5.87 -10.12 -1.81
N ASP A 60 -6.47 -9.09 -2.41
CA ASP A 60 -5.85 -8.27 -3.45
C ASP A 60 -5.14 -7.03 -2.86
N ALA A 61 -5.36 -6.71 -1.58
CA ALA A 61 -4.79 -5.53 -0.94
C ALA A 61 -3.26 -5.48 -1.05
N ILE A 62 -2.60 -6.65 -1.02
CA ILE A 62 -1.15 -6.78 -1.13
C ILE A 62 -0.57 -6.23 -2.45
N PHE A 63 -1.38 -6.11 -3.51
CA PHE A 63 -0.93 -5.59 -4.79
C PHE A 63 -0.84 -4.07 -4.83
N GLY A 64 -1.47 -3.37 -3.87
CA GLY A 64 -1.41 -1.91 -3.76
C GLY A 64 -0.42 -1.39 -2.72
N LEU A 65 0.43 -2.27 -2.16
CA LEU A 65 1.44 -1.86 -1.19
C LEU A 65 2.61 -1.15 -1.89
N ALA A 66 2.91 0.08 -1.47
CA ALA A 66 4.00 0.87 -2.01
C ALA A 66 5.37 0.26 -1.62
N SER A 67 6.33 0.24 -2.56
CA SER A 67 7.54 -0.56 -2.40
C SER A 67 8.86 0.21 -2.32
N HIS A 68 8.98 1.46 -2.75
CA HIS A 68 10.27 2.17 -2.66
C HIS A 68 10.12 3.65 -2.35
N GLU A 69 9.63 4.45 -3.28
CA GLU A 69 9.56 5.90 -3.10
C GLU A 69 8.54 6.29 -2.01
N GLY A 70 7.49 5.48 -1.83
CA GLY A 70 6.47 5.66 -0.81
C GLY A 70 6.70 4.91 0.52
N CYS A 71 7.89 4.31 0.75
CA CYS A 71 8.09 3.42 1.91
C CYS A 71 7.94 4.13 3.27
N GLU A 72 8.41 5.38 3.41
CA GLU A 72 8.23 6.17 4.64
C GLU A 72 6.75 6.46 4.94
N THR A 73 6.00 6.84 3.89
CA THR A 73 4.55 7.04 3.98
C THR A 73 3.85 5.74 4.34
N ALA A 74 4.22 4.64 3.68
CA ALA A 74 3.65 3.32 3.93
C ALA A 74 3.96 2.81 5.34
N TRP A 75 5.15 3.08 5.87
CA TRP A 75 5.52 2.72 7.23
C TRP A 75 4.74 3.51 8.27
N THR A 76 4.61 4.83 8.09
CA THR A 76 3.78 5.67 8.96
C THR A 76 2.34 5.19 8.97
N TRP A 77 1.79 4.94 7.77
CA TRP A 77 0.46 4.39 7.59
C TRP A 77 0.28 3.00 8.22
N LEU A 78 1.27 2.11 8.10
CA LEU A 78 1.22 0.77 8.68
C LEU A 78 1.11 0.85 10.20
N LYS A 79 1.91 1.72 10.84
CA LYS A 79 1.83 1.93 12.30
C LYS A 79 0.45 2.44 12.72
N GLU A 80 -0.12 3.39 11.98
CA GLU A 80 -1.45 3.95 12.26
C GLU A 80 -2.60 2.95 12.06
N LYS A 81 -2.46 2.05 11.08
CA LYS A 81 -3.49 1.06 10.71
C LYS A 81 -3.23 -0.33 11.26
N TRP A 82 -2.21 -0.50 12.11
CA TRP A 82 -1.72 -1.80 12.52
C TRP A 82 -2.81 -2.69 13.11
N GLU A 83 -3.61 -2.17 14.05
CA GLU A 83 -4.70 -2.92 14.67
C GLU A 83 -5.72 -3.44 13.64
N ILE A 84 -6.13 -2.61 12.69
CA ILE A 84 -7.09 -2.98 11.64
C ILE A 84 -6.49 -4.05 10.71
N ILE A 85 -5.21 -3.89 10.37
CA ILE A 85 -4.48 -4.83 9.52
C ILE A 85 -4.30 -6.17 10.25
N LEU A 86 -3.99 -6.14 11.54
CA LEU A 86 -3.83 -7.34 12.36
C LEU A 86 -5.17 -8.07 12.56
N GLU A 87 -6.25 -7.34 12.82
CA GLU A 87 -7.61 -7.91 12.93
C GLU A 87 -8.03 -8.58 11.61
N THR A 88 -7.76 -7.93 10.47
CA THR A 88 -8.21 -8.40 9.15
C THR A 88 -7.33 -9.52 8.58
N TYR A 89 -6.01 -9.45 8.78
CA TYR A 89 -5.03 -10.30 8.09
C TYR A 89 -4.16 -11.16 9.02
N GLY A 90 -4.22 -10.93 10.34
CA GLY A 90 -3.30 -11.52 11.32
C GLY A 90 -3.39 -13.03 11.46
N SER A 91 -4.54 -13.63 11.13
CA SER A 91 -4.70 -15.09 11.14
C SER A 91 -4.15 -15.78 9.88
N GLY A 92 -3.73 -15.02 8.86
CA GLY A 92 -3.33 -15.53 7.55
C GLY A 92 -1.90 -15.15 7.16
N TYR A 93 -1.46 -15.65 6.00
CA TYR A 93 -0.12 -15.35 5.47
C TYR A 93 0.03 -13.88 5.02
N LEU A 94 -1.07 -13.19 4.69
CA LEU A 94 -1.03 -11.85 4.10
C LEU A 94 -0.40 -10.81 5.02
N ILE A 95 -0.51 -10.94 6.35
CA ILE A 95 0.15 -10.03 7.30
C ILE A 95 1.67 -9.95 7.06
N THR A 96 2.30 -11.07 6.71
CA THR A 96 3.74 -11.10 6.40
C THR A 96 4.08 -10.33 5.13
N ARG A 97 3.14 -10.23 4.19
CA ARG A 97 3.29 -9.46 2.94
C ARG A 97 3.16 -7.95 3.20
N PHE A 98 2.26 -7.53 4.10
CA PHE A 98 2.20 -6.14 4.56
C PHE A 98 3.53 -5.71 5.19
N VAL A 99 4.02 -6.49 6.15
CA VAL A 99 5.28 -6.18 6.83
C VAL A 99 6.44 -6.19 5.84
N SER A 100 6.60 -7.25 5.04
CA SER A 100 7.74 -7.36 4.11
C SER A 100 7.73 -6.26 3.05
N ALA A 101 6.59 -5.97 2.41
CA ALA A 101 6.55 -4.97 1.34
C ALA A 101 6.94 -3.56 1.83
N ILE A 102 6.56 -3.22 3.06
CA ILE A 102 6.77 -1.89 3.64
C ILE A 102 8.13 -1.77 4.33
N VAL A 103 8.62 -2.83 4.96
CA VAL A 103 9.86 -2.81 5.76
C VAL A 103 11.10 -3.13 4.93
N SER A 104 11.02 -4.11 4.00
CA SER A 104 12.17 -4.53 3.19
C SER A 104 12.86 -3.42 2.37
N PRO A 105 12.20 -2.32 1.97
CA PRO A 105 12.86 -1.21 1.27
C PRO A 105 13.81 -0.39 2.14
N PHE A 106 13.69 -0.45 3.47
CA PHE A 106 14.57 0.29 4.37
C PHE A 106 15.97 -0.35 4.44
N SER A 107 17.00 0.50 4.46
CA SER A 107 18.40 0.08 4.40
C SER A 107 19.30 0.78 5.43
N SER A 108 18.72 1.28 6.54
CA SER A 108 19.47 1.94 7.61
C SER A 108 19.32 1.22 8.97
N PHE A 109 20.35 1.31 9.81
CA PHE A 109 20.32 0.75 11.17
C PHE A 109 19.26 1.42 12.05
N ASP A 110 19.07 2.73 11.90
CA ASP A 110 18.05 3.47 12.65
C ASP A 110 16.65 2.96 12.34
N LYS A 111 16.35 2.70 11.06
CA LYS A 111 15.07 2.11 10.65
C LYS A 111 14.91 0.68 11.12
N ALA A 112 15.96 -0.13 11.06
CA ALA A 112 15.93 -1.47 11.61
C ALA A 112 15.61 -1.49 13.11
N LYS A 113 16.16 -0.52 13.86
CA LYS A 113 15.85 -0.34 15.29
C LYS A 113 14.39 0.11 15.49
N GLU A 114 13.92 1.12 14.74
CA GLU A 114 12.54 1.60 14.81
C GLU A 114 11.52 0.47 14.56
N VAL A 115 11.76 -0.34 13.52
CA VAL A 115 10.92 -1.49 13.17
C VAL A 115 10.92 -2.54 14.28
N LYS A 116 12.09 -2.85 14.84
CA LYS A 116 12.21 -3.80 15.95
C LYS A 116 11.44 -3.31 17.18
N ASP A 117 11.59 -2.04 17.54
CA ASP A 117 10.94 -1.46 18.71
C ASP A 117 9.41 -1.47 18.54
N PHE A 118 8.91 -1.18 17.33
CA PHE A 118 7.47 -1.25 17.02
C PHE A 118 6.88 -2.65 17.23
N PHE A 119 7.52 -3.70 16.71
CA PHE A 119 7.01 -5.08 16.81
C PHE A 119 7.34 -5.81 18.12
N SER A 120 8.06 -5.16 19.04
CA SER A 120 8.34 -5.71 20.37
C SER A 120 7.29 -5.32 21.43
N THR A 121 6.28 -4.55 21.03
CA THR A 121 5.14 -4.13 21.85
C THR A 121 3.97 -5.08 21.63
#